data_AF-A0A9D2W6A6-F1
#
_entry.id   AF-A0A9D2W6A6-F1
#
_cell.length_a   1.000
_cell.length_b   1.000
_cell.length_c   1.000
_cell.angle_alpha   90.00
_cell.angle_beta   90.00
_cell.angle_gamma   90.00
#
_symmetry.space_group_name_H-M   'P 1'
#
loop_
_entity.id
_entity.type
_entity.pdbx_description
1 polymer ?
#
loop_
_entity_poly.entity_id
_entity_poly.type
_entity_poly.pdbx_seq_one_letter_code
_entity_poly.pdbx_strand_id
1 'polypeptide(L)'
;MGEQNEKISKNQYREGYVSFDIDELKQIADEGTDVNAEAYGYIYEALKNTSDPNIRRRGKKIDDEYPISAWEVEEMRKLLDKAEDVAGDKQNPHFRYCMNEMRSILDWSSERHWNFQWAIILGVILTVIFLSWRVSRHDDDVEKAQEKVTLIKNWTKSDTTVAWDDIARASTDYIIKYHIYYAFNNAQTYKIYMLMNCRYNYDNCIKYAEEYANKADTTSNKEWKKDFQKKSKENYKNAEEFQKEYEDINSMNFKKIQKAALEDAKTSLSRYKGEKRSVLIWNIFFILLIPLYIFAERPYGYSISRHRAEAEKLGGLTMLAYSISGMLMIYSRSIKDAPDIITKYSNGKVVREYDIAGNQMVAARKIILYIIAFALICITSCLIMLYSTIQGLRRNYNWKEIYAKSKEKRQAK
;
A
#
# COMPACT_ATOMS: atom_id res chain seq x y z
N MET A 1 -31.82 36.50 31.08
CA MET A 1 -31.32 35.21 30.61
C MET A 1 -30.18 35.50 29.65
N GLY A 2 -28.96 35.19 30.05
CA GLY A 2 -27.78 35.39 29.21
C GLY A 2 -27.54 34.11 28.42
N GLU A 3 -27.92 34.10 27.15
CA GLU A 3 -27.56 33.02 26.25
C GLU A 3 -26.20 33.32 25.63
N GLN A 4 -25.30 32.37 25.84
CA GLN A 4 -23.99 32.34 25.23
C GLN A 4 -24.18 32.26 23.71
N ASN A 5 -23.64 33.22 22.98
CA ASN A 5 -23.31 33.08 21.57
C ASN A 5 -22.21 32.01 21.44
N GLU A 6 -22.57 30.74 21.59
CA GLU A 6 -21.65 29.64 21.35
C GLU A 6 -21.46 29.53 19.84
N LYS A 7 -20.34 30.07 19.34
CA LYS A 7 -19.99 29.96 17.92
C LYS A 7 -19.91 28.48 17.56
N ILE A 8 -20.73 28.07 16.60
CA ILE A 8 -20.71 26.72 16.03
C ILE A 8 -19.27 26.36 15.62
N SER A 9 -18.78 25.23 16.12
CA SER A 9 -17.45 24.74 15.82
C SER A 9 -17.37 24.18 14.39
N LYS A 10 -16.16 24.14 13.81
CA LYS A 10 -15.92 23.53 12.49
C LYS A 10 -16.39 22.07 12.39
N ASN A 11 -16.44 21.35 13.51
CA ASN A 11 -16.92 19.97 13.55
C ASN A 11 -18.45 19.92 13.42
N GLN A 12 -19.16 20.84 14.08
CA GLN A 12 -20.62 20.93 14.01
C GLN A 12 -21.11 21.31 12.60
N TYR A 13 -20.42 22.20 11.88
CA TYR A 13 -20.73 22.47 10.46
C TYR A 13 -20.54 21.25 9.56
N ARG A 14 -19.53 20.41 9.83
CA ARG A 14 -19.36 19.13 9.12
C ARG A 14 -20.47 18.14 9.46
N GLU A 15 -21.13 18.34 10.59
CA GLU A 15 -22.22 17.53 11.15
C GLU A 15 -23.62 17.91 10.72
N GLY A 16 -23.76 19.00 9.95
CA GLY A 16 -25.08 19.44 9.52
C GLY A 16 -25.91 19.99 10.66
N TYR A 17 -25.27 20.42 11.76
CA TYR A 17 -25.96 20.87 12.96
C TYR A 17 -26.43 22.32 12.80
N VAL A 18 -27.68 22.57 13.17
CA VAL A 18 -28.20 23.90 13.49
C VAL A 18 -28.44 24.00 15.00
N SER A 19 -28.21 25.17 15.58
CA SER A 19 -28.36 25.41 17.03
C SER A 19 -29.76 25.81 17.46
N PHE A 20 -30.66 26.19 16.54
CA PHE A 20 -32.05 26.53 16.84
C PHE A 20 -33.00 25.34 16.63
N ASP A 21 -34.14 25.35 17.32
CA ASP A 21 -35.16 24.29 17.22
C ASP A 21 -36.01 24.46 15.95
N ILE A 22 -35.91 23.48 15.05
CA ILE A 22 -36.62 23.47 13.77
C ILE A 22 -38.13 23.24 13.96
N ASP A 23 -38.52 22.47 14.98
CA ASP A 23 -39.94 22.19 15.24
C ASP A 23 -40.62 23.41 15.87
N GLU A 24 -39.89 24.21 16.67
CA GLU A 24 -40.33 25.52 17.15
C GLU A 24 -40.58 26.50 16.00
N LEU A 25 -39.64 26.61 15.05
CA LEU A 25 -39.80 27.46 13.86
C LEU A 25 -41.04 27.06 13.04
N LYS A 26 -41.27 25.76 12.89
CA LYS A 26 -42.44 25.24 12.19
C LYS A 26 -43.73 25.62 12.91
N GLN A 27 -43.75 25.47 14.24
CA GLN A 27 -44.92 25.80 15.04
C GLN A 27 -45.28 27.29 14.94
N ILE A 28 -44.27 28.18 15.02
CA ILE A 28 -44.47 29.63 14.87
C ILE A 28 -45.02 29.98 13.48
N ALA A 29 -44.50 29.33 12.43
CA ALA A 29 -44.97 29.52 11.07
C ALA A 29 -46.41 29.02 10.84
N ASP A 30 -46.76 27.85 11.39
CA ASP A 30 -48.09 27.22 11.24
C ASP A 30 -49.17 27.95 12.06
N GLU A 31 -48.83 28.46 13.25
CA GLU A 31 -49.79 29.10 14.17
C GLU A 31 -49.95 30.61 13.93
N GLY A 32 -49.01 31.26 13.21
CA GLY A 32 -49.08 32.69 12.90
C GLY A 32 -48.97 33.58 14.14
N THR A 33 -48.33 33.10 15.21
CA THR A 33 -48.30 33.71 16.54
C THR A 33 -47.28 34.83 16.69
N ASP A 34 -46.31 34.93 15.77
CA ASP A 34 -45.23 35.94 15.77
C ASP A 34 -45.32 36.88 14.55
N VAL A 35 -44.84 38.11 14.72
CA VAL A 35 -44.78 39.13 13.64
C VAL A 35 -43.89 38.71 12.46
N ASN A 36 -43.01 37.74 12.66
CA ASN A 36 -42.14 37.15 11.65
C ASN A 36 -42.58 35.73 11.23
N ALA A 37 -43.80 35.28 11.54
CA ALA A 37 -44.26 33.92 11.23
C ALA A 37 -44.09 33.52 9.75
N GLU A 38 -44.41 34.43 8.82
CA GLU A 38 -44.19 34.19 7.37
C GLU A 38 -42.69 34.05 7.03
N ALA A 39 -41.82 34.85 7.67
CA ALA A 39 -40.38 34.78 7.47
C ALA A 39 -39.79 33.47 8.03
N TYR A 40 -40.27 32.98 9.17
CA TYR A 40 -39.89 31.67 9.70
C TYR A 40 -40.34 30.52 8.80
N GLY A 41 -41.48 30.66 8.10
CA GLY A 41 -41.94 29.71 7.09
C GLY A 41 -40.93 29.53 5.95
N TYR A 42 -40.34 30.62 5.44
CA TYR A 42 -39.29 30.55 4.40
C TYR A 42 -37.95 29.98 4.91
N ILE A 43 -37.58 30.27 6.16
CA ILE A 43 -36.40 29.65 6.80
C ILE A 43 -36.60 28.13 6.94
N TYR A 44 -37.79 27.72 7.37
CA TYR A 44 -38.17 26.31 7.47
C TYR A 44 -38.21 25.62 6.10
N GLU A 45 -38.72 26.31 5.07
CA GLU A 45 -38.71 25.81 3.69
C GLU A 45 -37.27 25.63 3.18
N ALA A 46 -36.38 26.58 3.47
CA ALA A 46 -34.97 26.47 3.11
C ALA A 46 -34.32 25.22 3.73
N LEU A 47 -34.57 24.96 5.02
CA LEU A 47 -34.09 23.75 5.73
C LEU A 47 -34.67 22.45 5.15
N LYS A 48 -35.86 22.50 4.56
CA LYS A 48 -36.55 21.35 3.96
C LYS A 48 -36.23 21.12 2.49
N ASN A 49 -35.59 22.08 1.81
CA ASN A 49 -35.38 22.05 0.36
C ASN A 49 -34.20 21.17 -0.07
N THR A 50 -33.87 20.13 0.69
CA THR A 50 -32.84 19.14 0.34
C THR A 50 -33.41 18.07 -0.59
N SER A 51 -32.74 17.83 -1.72
CA SER A 51 -33.32 17.22 -2.93
C SER A 51 -33.08 15.71 -3.07
N ASP A 52 -32.78 14.95 -2.00
CA ASP A 52 -32.58 13.50 -2.14
C ASP A 52 -33.84 12.68 -1.81
N PRO A 53 -34.58 12.15 -2.82
CA PRO A 53 -35.73 11.29 -2.59
C PRO A 53 -35.40 9.93 -1.92
N ASN A 54 -34.13 9.50 -1.87
CA ASN A 54 -33.70 8.32 -1.11
C ASN A 54 -33.47 8.60 0.38
N ILE A 55 -33.30 9.86 0.75
CA ILE A 55 -33.15 10.31 2.14
C ILE A 55 -34.53 10.42 2.80
N ARG A 56 -35.53 10.94 2.09
CA ARG A 56 -36.95 11.00 2.53
C ARG A 56 -37.54 9.65 2.97
N ARG A 57 -36.97 8.51 2.52
CA ARG A 57 -37.43 7.14 2.87
C ARG A 57 -36.79 6.54 4.12
N ARG A 58 -35.71 7.11 4.67
CA ARG A 58 -34.91 6.47 5.75
C ARG A 58 -35.17 6.99 7.17
N GLY A 59 -36.05 7.97 7.34
CA GLY A 59 -36.25 8.66 8.62
C GLY A 59 -35.17 9.70 8.84
N LYS A 60 -35.58 10.92 9.24
CA LYS A 60 -34.73 12.10 9.40
C LYS A 60 -33.49 11.79 10.25
N LYS A 61 -32.31 12.11 9.73
CA LYS A 61 -31.13 12.39 10.54
C LYS A 61 -30.77 13.87 10.32
N ILE A 62 -29.99 14.43 11.25
CA ILE A 62 -29.45 15.80 11.23
C ILE A 62 -28.84 16.18 9.84
N ASP A 63 -28.45 15.18 9.05
CA ASP A 63 -27.90 15.30 7.70
C ASP A 63 -28.86 15.90 6.63
N ASP A 64 -30.17 15.99 6.90
CA ASP A 64 -31.19 16.37 5.90
C ASP A 64 -31.38 17.89 5.78
N GLU A 65 -30.70 18.68 6.60
CA GLU A 65 -30.94 20.13 6.76
C GLU A 65 -29.93 20.99 5.97
N TYR A 66 -28.82 20.40 5.50
CA TYR A 66 -27.75 21.12 4.80
C TYR A 66 -27.80 20.88 3.27
N PRO A 67 -27.41 21.88 2.46
CA PRO A 67 -27.37 21.73 1.01
C PRO A 67 -26.35 20.65 0.60
N ILE A 68 -26.68 19.88 -0.45
CA ILE A 68 -25.85 18.80 -1.00
C ILE A 68 -25.32 19.13 -2.41
N SER A 69 -25.65 20.32 -2.93
CA SER A 69 -25.28 20.81 -4.26
C SER A 69 -25.19 22.34 -4.32
N ALA A 70 -24.44 22.86 -5.29
CA ALA A 70 -24.34 24.31 -5.52
C ALA A 70 -25.69 24.95 -5.90
N TRP A 71 -26.59 24.18 -6.52
CA TRP A 71 -27.92 24.67 -6.87
C TRP A 71 -28.81 24.83 -5.63
N GLU A 72 -28.78 23.88 -4.68
CA GLU A 72 -29.52 24.02 -3.41
C GLU A 72 -28.97 25.17 -2.56
N VAL A 73 -27.65 25.39 -2.55
CA VAL A 73 -27.08 26.57 -1.87
C VAL A 73 -27.71 27.86 -2.42
N GLU A 74 -27.83 27.96 -3.74
CA GLU A 74 -28.42 29.13 -4.41
C GLU A 74 -29.93 29.27 -4.14
N GLU A 75 -30.65 28.15 -4.12
CA GLU A 75 -32.10 28.16 -3.83
C GLU A 75 -32.40 28.49 -2.36
N MET A 76 -31.64 27.92 -1.43
CA MET A 76 -31.73 28.26 -0.01
C MET A 76 -31.39 29.73 0.22
N ARG A 77 -30.38 30.30 -0.46
CA ARG A 77 -30.10 31.75 -0.38
C ARG A 77 -31.30 32.59 -0.80
N LYS A 78 -31.96 32.23 -1.91
CA LYS A 78 -33.17 32.95 -2.38
C LYS A 78 -34.32 32.87 -1.39
N LEU A 79 -34.48 31.74 -0.70
CA LEU A 79 -35.50 31.59 0.35
C LEU A 79 -35.19 32.45 1.57
N LEU A 80 -33.92 32.52 1.99
CA LEU A 80 -33.50 33.42 3.07
C LEU A 80 -33.68 34.90 2.70
N ASP A 81 -33.37 35.28 1.46
CA ASP A 81 -33.58 36.66 1.00
C ASP A 81 -35.07 37.03 1.01
N LYS A 82 -35.96 36.12 0.60
CA LYS A 82 -37.41 36.30 0.75
C LYS A 82 -37.85 36.41 2.21
N ALA A 83 -37.29 35.58 3.10
CA ALA A 83 -37.57 35.65 4.53
C ALA A 83 -37.21 37.03 5.11
N GLU A 84 -36.07 37.59 4.72
CA GLU A 84 -35.64 38.92 5.16
C GLU A 84 -36.54 40.05 4.60
N ASP A 85 -37.09 39.87 3.41
CA ASP A 85 -37.99 40.84 2.78
C ASP A 85 -39.37 40.90 3.43
N VAL A 86 -39.94 39.74 3.82
CA VAL A 86 -41.28 39.65 4.43
C VAL A 86 -41.28 39.80 5.97
N ALA A 87 -40.12 39.86 6.61
CA ALA A 87 -40.02 39.97 8.06
C ALA A 87 -40.66 41.25 8.61
N GLY A 88 -41.65 41.09 9.50
CA GLY A 88 -42.35 42.19 10.18
C GLY A 88 -41.49 42.94 11.19
N ASP A 89 -40.56 42.26 11.87
CA ASP A 89 -39.54 42.87 12.73
C ASP A 89 -38.15 42.28 12.44
N LYS A 90 -37.37 43.01 11.64
CA LYS A 90 -35.99 42.65 11.29
C LYS A 90 -35.01 42.76 12.46
N GLN A 91 -35.38 43.45 13.55
CA GLN A 91 -34.53 43.60 14.72
C GLN A 91 -34.76 42.53 15.79
N ASN A 92 -35.77 41.66 15.60
CA ASN A 92 -36.04 40.55 16.49
C ASN A 92 -34.77 39.70 16.69
N PRO A 93 -34.28 39.54 17.93
CA PRO A 93 -33.03 38.84 18.21
C PRO A 93 -33.01 37.38 17.76
N HIS A 94 -34.13 36.65 17.90
CA HIS A 94 -34.25 35.25 17.52
C HIS A 94 -34.28 35.09 15.99
N PHE A 95 -35.03 35.95 15.29
CA PHE A 95 -35.05 35.97 13.82
C PHE A 95 -33.66 36.26 13.23
N ARG A 96 -32.98 37.28 13.75
CA ARG A 96 -31.61 37.63 13.33
C ARG A 96 -30.62 36.50 13.61
N TYR A 97 -30.77 35.80 14.72
CA TYR A 97 -29.93 34.65 15.06
C TYR A 97 -30.09 33.54 14.02
N CYS A 98 -31.33 33.11 13.74
CA CYS A 98 -31.62 32.07 12.75
C CYS A 98 -31.11 32.45 11.35
N MET A 99 -31.36 33.70 10.91
CA MET A 99 -30.89 34.21 9.62
C MET A 99 -29.37 34.23 9.49
N ASN A 100 -28.66 34.71 10.52
CA ASN A 100 -27.20 34.78 10.51
C ASN A 100 -26.58 33.38 10.52
N GLU A 101 -27.15 32.46 11.29
CA GLU A 101 -26.69 31.08 11.34
C GLU A 101 -26.88 30.39 9.99
N MET A 102 -28.07 30.49 9.40
CA MET A 102 -28.36 29.92 8.07
C MET A 102 -27.46 30.51 6.98
N ARG A 103 -27.23 31.82 6.97
CA ARG A 103 -26.29 32.44 6.03
C ARG A 103 -24.85 31.96 6.25
N SER A 104 -24.42 31.85 7.51
CA SER A 104 -23.10 31.30 7.84
C SER A 104 -22.95 29.85 7.37
N ILE A 105 -24.01 29.04 7.44
CA ILE A 105 -24.03 27.67 6.93
C ILE A 105 -23.90 27.64 5.41
N LEU A 106 -24.62 28.51 4.70
CA LEU A 106 -24.56 28.59 3.23
C LEU A 106 -23.21 29.13 2.74
N ASP A 107 -22.64 30.12 3.43
CA ASP A 107 -21.30 30.65 3.17
C ASP A 107 -20.26 29.54 3.35
N TRP A 108 -20.26 28.87 4.50
CA TRP A 108 -19.38 27.73 4.76
C TRP A 108 -19.56 26.62 3.73
N SER A 109 -20.81 26.29 3.38
CA SER A 109 -21.13 25.24 2.41
C SER A 109 -20.61 25.55 1.00
N SER A 110 -20.62 26.83 0.61
CA SER A 110 -20.13 27.30 -0.69
C SER A 110 -18.61 27.40 -0.80
N GLU A 111 -17.91 27.35 0.33
CA GLU A 111 -16.45 27.41 0.38
C GLU A 111 -15.77 26.04 0.28
N ARG A 112 -14.50 26.05 -0.13
CA ARG A 112 -13.66 24.86 -0.24
C ARG A 112 -12.86 24.61 1.03
N HIS A 113 -13.03 23.42 1.62
CA HIS A 113 -12.39 23.04 2.88
C HIS A 113 -11.37 21.93 2.69
N TRP A 114 -10.31 21.95 3.50
CA TRP A 114 -9.35 20.85 3.56
C TRP A 114 -9.91 19.70 4.38
N ASN A 115 -9.94 18.49 3.80
CA ASN A 115 -10.46 17.29 4.49
C ASN A 115 -9.48 16.11 4.51
N PHE A 116 -8.25 16.31 4.03
CA PHE A 116 -7.24 15.25 3.99
C PHE A 116 -6.79 14.77 5.38
N GLN A 117 -6.31 13.53 5.46
CA GLN A 117 -5.86 12.92 6.71
C GLN A 117 -4.32 12.86 6.80
N TRP A 118 -3.76 13.47 7.84
CA TRP A 118 -2.31 13.46 8.10
C TRP A 118 -1.73 12.06 8.30
N ALA A 119 -2.47 11.16 8.94
CA ALA A 119 -2.02 9.78 9.15
C ALA A 119 -1.77 9.05 7.83
N ILE A 120 -2.62 9.27 6.82
CA ILE A 120 -2.44 8.71 5.47
C ILE A 120 -1.19 9.31 4.81
N ILE A 121 -1.01 10.62 4.90
CA ILE A 121 0.16 11.32 4.34
C ILE A 121 1.46 10.77 4.96
N LEU A 122 1.51 10.66 6.29
CA LEU A 122 2.66 10.11 7.01
C LEU A 122 2.95 8.66 6.59
N GLY A 123 1.93 7.83 6.45
CA GLY A 123 2.10 6.45 5.99
C GLY A 123 2.68 6.36 4.57
N VAL A 124 2.27 7.23 3.65
CA VAL A 124 2.85 7.29 2.30
C VAL A 124 4.27 7.86 2.31
N ILE A 125 4.58 8.84 3.17
CA ILE A 125 5.95 9.33 3.37
C ILE A 125 6.87 8.19 3.84
N LEU A 126 6.42 7.37 4.78
CA LEU A 126 7.18 6.18 5.22
C LEU A 126 7.42 5.21 4.07
N THR A 127 6.43 4.98 3.20
CA THR A 127 6.60 4.19 1.97
C THR A 127 7.66 4.81 1.06
N VAL A 128 7.64 6.12 0.83
CA VAL A 128 8.61 6.84 0.00
C VAL A 128 10.03 6.70 0.57
N ILE A 129 10.20 6.86 1.88
CA ILE A 129 11.49 6.67 2.54
C ILE A 129 11.99 5.23 2.35
N PHE A 130 11.12 4.24 2.57
CA PHE A 130 11.45 2.83 2.40
C PHE A 130 11.83 2.49 0.95
N LEU A 131 11.06 2.98 -0.03
CA LEU A 131 11.38 2.77 -1.44
C LEU A 131 12.67 3.49 -1.85
N SER A 132 12.93 4.69 -1.31
CA SER A 132 14.18 5.43 -1.56
C SER A 132 15.39 4.65 -1.04
N TRP A 133 15.30 4.09 0.16
CA TRP A 133 16.34 3.17 0.69
C TRP A 133 16.53 1.95 -0.22
N ARG A 134 15.44 1.39 -0.75
CA ARG A 134 15.49 0.25 -1.68
C ARG A 134 16.13 0.62 -3.02
N VAL A 135 15.92 1.85 -3.53
CA VAL A 135 16.62 2.35 -4.72
C VAL A 135 18.12 2.37 -4.48
N SER A 136 18.57 2.90 -3.34
CA SER A 136 20.00 2.91 -2.97
C SER A 136 20.59 1.50 -2.87
N ARG A 137 19.87 0.55 -2.27
CA ARG A 137 20.29 -0.87 -2.27
C ARG A 137 20.46 -1.44 -3.69
N HIS A 138 19.53 -1.11 -4.58
CA HIS A 138 19.62 -1.54 -5.98
C HIS A 138 20.73 -0.82 -6.76
N ASP A 139 21.13 0.38 -6.36
CA ASP A 139 22.30 1.05 -6.93
C ASP A 139 23.57 0.25 -6.69
N ASP A 140 23.80 -0.18 -5.45
CA ASP A 140 24.93 -1.03 -5.09
C ASP A 140 24.94 -2.35 -5.87
N ASP A 141 23.77 -2.98 -6.06
CA ASP A 141 23.64 -4.24 -6.80
C ASP A 141 23.89 -4.05 -8.31
N VAL A 142 23.42 -2.94 -8.88
CA VAL A 142 23.70 -2.57 -10.28
C VAL A 142 25.19 -2.29 -10.48
N GLU A 143 25.82 -1.57 -9.56
CA GLU A 143 27.26 -1.28 -9.60
C GLU A 143 28.09 -2.57 -9.55
N LYS A 144 27.84 -3.44 -8.56
CA LYS A 144 28.51 -4.75 -8.45
C LYS A 144 28.31 -5.61 -9.69
N ALA A 145 27.11 -5.62 -10.28
CA ALA A 145 26.86 -6.35 -11.51
C ALA A 145 27.59 -5.75 -12.71
N GLN A 146 27.72 -4.42 -12.76
CA GLN A 146 28.47 -3.71 -13.81
C GLN A 146 29.98 -3.94 -13.69
N GLU A 147 30.51 -3.98 -12.46
CA GLU A 147 31.88 -4.39 -12.15
C GLU A 147 32.15 -5.82 -12.61
N LYS A 148 31.24 -6.77 -12.29
CA LYS A 148 31.33 -8.16 -12.78
C LYS A 148 31.40 -8.24 -14.30
N VAL A 149 30.54 -7.54 -15.02
CA VAL A 149 30.58 -7.50 -16.49
C VAL A 149 31.94 -6.97 -17.00
N THR A 150 32.50 -5.97 -16.32
CA THR A 150 33.78 -5.36 -16.70
C THR A 150 34.95 -6.31 -16.41
N LEU A 151 34.95 -6.97 -15.25
CA LEU A 151 35.92 -8.00 -14.87
C LEU A 151 35.98 -9.12 -15.92
N ILE A 152 34.81 -9.66 -16.30
CA ILE A 152 34.72 -10.78 -17.26
C ILE A 152 35.23 -10.36 -18.65
N LYS A 153 34.91 -9.14 -19.10
CA LYS A 153 35.43 -8.61 -20.37
C LYS A 153 36.96 -8.54 -20.39
N ASN A 154 37.56 -8.29 -19.23
CA ASN A 154 39.00 -8.13 -19.06
C ASN A 154 39.71 -9.40 -18.58
N TRP A 155 39.03 -10.56 -18.57
CA TRP A 155 39.69 -11.83 -18.25
C TRP A 155 40.88 -12.10 -19.18
N THR A 156 42.01 -12.46 -18.60
CA THR A 156 43.18 -12.91 -19.34
C THR A 156 42.91 -14.29 -19.92
N LYS A 157 43.39 -14.53 -21.14
CA LYS A 157 43.27 -15.84 -21.79
C LYS A 157 44.03 -16.87 -20.94
N SER A 158 43.33 -17.87 -20.43
CA SER A 158 43.89 -18.96 -19.63
C SER A 158 43.54 -20.30 -20.23
N ASP A 159 44.30 -21.35 -19.87
CA ASP A 159 43.83 -22.72 -20.03
C ASP A 159 42.57 -22.90 -19.18
N THR A 160 41.59 -23.61 -19.73
CA THR A 160 40.28 -23.87 -19.11
C THR A 160 40.02 -25.37 -18.99
N THR A 161 41.05 -26.20 -19.10
CA THR A 161 40.95 -27.64 -18.88
C THR A 161 40.72 -27.91 -17.39
N VAL A 162 39.71 -28.71 -17.07
CA VAL A 162 39.35 -29.08 -15.69
C VAL A 162 39.18 -30.59 -15.66
N ALA A 163 39.90 -31.29 -14.78
CA ALA A 163 39.74 -32.74 -14.65
C ALA A 163 38.45 -33.07 -13.88
N TRP A 164 37.79 -34.18 -14.24
CA TRP A 164 36.54 -34.62 -13.63
C TRP A 164 36.66 -34.84 -12.11
N ASP A 165 37.79 -35.37 -11.66
CA ASP A 165 38.04 -35.71 -10.25
C ASP A 165 38.30 -34.48 -9.37
N ASP A 166 38.63 -33.33 -9.96
CA ASP A 166 38.83 -32.06 -9.24
C ASP A 166 37.49 -31.38 -8.88
N ILE A 167 36.38 -31.88 -9.41
CA ILE A 167 35.05 -31.30 -9.22
C ILE A 167 34.41 -31.93 -8.00
N ALA A 168 34.54 -31.27 -6.86
CA ALA A 168 33.93 -31.75 -5.62
C ALA A 168 32.41 -31.97 -5.77
N ARG A 169 31.90 -33.07 -5.22
CA ARG A 169 30.46 -33.21 -4.94
C ARG A 169 30.07 -32.14 -3.93
N ALA A 170 29.20 -31.23 -4.35
CA ALA A 170 28.82 -30.07 -3.55
C ALA A 170 27.33 -30.06 -3.26
N SER A 171 26.95 -29.53 -2.11
CA SER A 171 25.54 -29.22 -1.82
C SER A 171 25.08 -27.97 -2.58
N THR A 172 23.76 -27.79 -2.73
CA THR A 172 23.17 -26.56 -3.29
C THR A 172 23.75 -25.30 -2.64
N ASP A 173 23.87 -25.30 -1.32
CA ASP A 173 24.33 -24.14 -0.55
C ASP A 173 25.78 -23.78 -0.88
N TYR A 174 26.63 -24.79 -1.10
CA TYR A 174 28.01 -24.60 -1.53
C TYR A 174 28.08 -24.07 -2.96
N ILE A 175 27.31 -24.64 -3.89
CA ILE A 175 27.28 -24.20 -5.30
C ILE A 175 26.82 -22.74 -5.41
N ILE A 176 25.79 -22.36 -4.64
CA ILE A 176 25.30 -20.97 -4.58
C ILE A 176 26.38 -20.03 -4.06
N LYS A 177 27.04 -20.37 -2.94
CA LYS A 177 28.15 -19.57 -2.41
C LYS A 177 29.28 -19.46 -3.43
N TYR A 178 29.63 -20.56 -4.09
CA TYR A 178 30.68 -20.58 -5.09
C TYR A 178 30.36 -19.68 -6.29
N HIS A 179 29.11 -19.73 -6.79
CA HIS A 179 28.62 -18.84 -7.83
C HIS A 179 28.70 -17.36 -7.44
N ILE A 180 28.27 -17.03 -6.22
CA ILE A 180 28.18 -15.64 -5.75
C ILE A 180 29.56 -15.01 -5.58
N TYR A 181 30.51 -15.76 -5.00
CA TYR A 181 31.79 -15.21 -4.53
C TYR A 181 32.98 -15.51 -5.43
N TYR A 182 32.97 -16.63 -6.15
CA TYR A 182 34.20 -17.15 -6.80
C TYR A 182 34.06 -17.34 -8.30
N ALA A 183 32.89 -17.75 -8.80
CA ALA A 183 32.73 -18.18 -10.20
C ALA A 183 33.22 -17.13 -11.21
N PHE A 184 32.91 -15.86 -11.00
CA PHE A 184 33.23 -14.78 -11.95
C PHE A 184 34.66 -14.21 -11.84
N ASN A 185 35.53 -14.78 -11.02
CA ASN A 185 36.90 -14.28 -10.86
C ASN A 185 37.75 -14.55 -12.10
N ASN A 186 37.62 -15.73 -12.71
CA ASN A 186 38.29 -16.09 -13.96
C ASN A 186 37.52 -17.18 -14.73
N ALA A 187 37.97 -17.48 -15.95
CA ALA A 187 37.31 -18.45 -16.82
C ALA A 187 37.32 -19.89 -16.26
N GLN A 188 38.39 -20.29 -15.55
CA GLN A 188 38.50 -21.63 -14.97
C GLN A 188 37.50 -21.81 -13.81
N THR A 189 37.41 -20.84 -12.90
CA THR A 189 36.45 -20.89 -11.78
C THR A 189 35.01 -20.90 -12.27
N TYR A 190 34.71 -20.13 -13.32
CA TYR A 190 33.36 -20.14 -13.91
C TYR A 190 33.02 -21.49 -14.54
N LYS A 191 33.96 -22.10 -15.26
CA LYS A 191 33.78 -23.44 -15.82
C LYS A 191 33.58 -24.48 -14.71
N ILE A 192 34.37 -24.43 -13.64
CA ILE A 192 34.20 -25.31 -12.46
C ILE A 192 32.79 -25.16 -11.90
N TYR A 193 32.30 -23.94 -11.72
CA TYR A 193 30.93 -23.69 -11.28
C TYR A 193 29.88 -24.37 -12.17
N MET A 194 29.97 -24.18 -13.50
CA MET A 194 29.02 -24.78 -14.44
C MET A 194 29.05 -26.32 -14.35
N LEU A 195 30.25 -26.91 -14.33
CA LEU A 195 30.42 -28.35 -14.25
C LEU A 195 29.95 -28.93 -12.90
N MET A 196 30.19 -28.23 -11.79
CA MET A 196 29.67 -28.59 -10.47
C MET A 196 28.14 -28.60 -10.44
N ASN A 197 27.50 -27.62 -11.09
CA ASN A 197 26.05 -27.54 -11.18
C ASN A 197 25.47 -28.72 -11.97
N CYS A 198 26.06 -29.07 -13.13
CA CYS A 198 25.65 -30.25 -13.90
C CYS A 198 25.83 -31.55 -13.11
N ARG A 199 26.98 -31.73 -12.45
CA ARG A 199 27.25 -32.91 -11.62
C ARG A 199 26.24 -33.04 -10.46
N TYR A 200 25.92 -31.94 -9.80
CA TYR A 200 24.93 -31.92 -8.73
C TYR A 200 23.52 -32.32 -9.20
N ASN A 201 23.08 -31.79 -10.34
CA ASN A 201 21.77 -32.12 -10.90
C ASN A 201 21.72 -33.57 -11.42
N TYR A 202 22.80 -34.05 -12.04
CA TYR A 202 22.95 -35.44 -12.42
C TYR A 202 22.82 -36.38 -11.21
N ASP A 203 23.62 -36.18 -10.16
CA ASP A 203 23.62 -37.04 -8.96
C ASP A 203 22.22 -37.08 -8.30
N ASN A 204 21.50 -35.95 -8.29
CA ASN A 204 20.12 -35.91 -7.76
C ASN A 204 19.11 -36.62 -8.66
N CYS A 205 19.21 -36.46 -9.98
CA CYS A 205 18.32 -37.16 -10.92
C CYS A 205 18.49 -38.68 -10.79
N ILE A 206 19.72 -39.18 -10.71
CA ILE A 206 19.98 -40.62 -10.48
C ILE A 206 19.34 -41.07 -9.16
N LYS A 207 19.61 -40.34 -8.07
CA LYS A 207 19.01 -40.64 -6.76
C LYS A 207 17.48 -40.71 -6.81
N TYR A 208 16.83 -39.72 -7.41
CA TYR A 208 15.37 -39.72 -7.52
C TYR A 208 14.85 -40.82 -8.45
N ALA A 209 15.57 -41.13 -9.52
CA ALA A 209 15.22 -42.22 -10.43
C ALA A 209 15.18 -43.56 -9.70
N GLU A 210 16.20 -43.84 -8.88
CA GLU A 210 16.29 -45.04 -8.03
C GLU A 210 15.21 -45.06 -6.95
N GLU A 211 14.98 -43.94 -6.26
CA GLU A 211 13.91 -43.83 -5.27
C GLU A 211 12.52 -44.11 -5.86
N TYR A 212 12.24 -43.59 -7.06
CA TYR A 212 10.97 -43.85 -7.75
C TYR A 212 10.88 -45.29 -8.26
N ALA A 213 11.97 -45.89 -8.74
CA ALA A 213 12.00 -47.30 -9.12
C ALA A 213 11.65 -48.20 -7.92
N ASN A 214 12.30 -47.97 -6.77
CA ASN A 214 12.02 -48.69 -5.53
C ASN A 214 10.56 -48.51 -5.05
N LYS A 215 10.00 -47.30 -5.18
CA LYS A 215 8.58 -47.05 -4.87
C LYS A 215 7.62 -47.75 -5.83
N ALA A 216 7.99 -47.87 -7.10
CA ALA A 216 7.21 -48.62 -8.08
C ALA A 216 7.21 -50.14 -7.81
N ASP A 217 8.32 -50.67 -7.31
CA ASP A 217 8.45 -52.10 -7.00
C ASP A 217 7.73 -52.50 -5.72
N THR A 218 7.66 -51.59 -4.74
CA THR A 218 7.06 -51.83 -3.42
C THR A 218 5.58 -51.46 -3.33
N THR A 219 5.04 -50.68 -4.27
CA THR A 219 3.63 -50.26 -4.20
C THR A 219 2.66 -51.31 -4.73
N SER A 220 1.58 -51.55 -3.97
CA SER A 220 0.47 -52.42 -4.39
C SER A 220 -0.55 -51.74 -5.30
N ASN A 221 -0.50 -50.40 -5.42
CA ASN A 221 -1.43 -49.63 -6.25
C ASN A 221 -0.94 -49.53 -7.70
N LYS A 222 -1.74 -50.04 -8.66
CA LYS A 222 -1.38 -50.10 -10.09
C LYS A 222 -1.20 -48.73 -10.75
N GLU A 223 -1.96 -47.71 -10.35
CA GLU A 223 -1.83 -46.36 -10.91
C GLU A 223 -0.55 -45.69 -10.42
N TRP A 224 -0.28 -45.80 -9.12
CA TRP A 224 0.93 -45.26 -8.50
C TRP A 224 2.18 -45.96 -9.03
N LYS A 225 2.10 -47.27 -9.27
CA LYS A 225 3.19 -48.02 -9.92
C LYS A 225 3.55 -47.43 -11.30
N LYS A 226 2.55 -47.15 -12.14
CA LYS A 226 2.78 -46.53 -13.46
C LYS A 226 3.36 -45.12 -13.34
N ASP A 227 2.84 -44.31 -12.42
CA ASP A 227 3.35 -42.95 -12.19
C ASP A 227 4.82 -42.96 -11.71
N PHE A 228 5.17 -43.81 -10.75
CA PHE A 228 6.53 -43.94 -10.28
C PHE A 228 7.48 -44.48 -11.35
N GLN A 229 7.06 -45.45 -12.16
CA GLN A 229 7.85 -45.90 -13.32
C GLN A 229 8.09 -44.78 -14.34
N LYS A 230 7.07 -43.95 -14.60
CA LYS A 230 7.21 -42.79 -15.48
C LYS A 230 8.22 -41.79 -14.91
N LYS A 231 8.06 -41.38 -13.65
CA LYS A 231 8.97 -40.46 -12.97
C LYS A 231 10.40 -40.98 -12.90
N SER A 232 10.59 -42.28 -12.68
CA SER A 232 11.91 -42.91 -12.70
C SER A 232 12.57 -42.77 -14.07
N LYS A 233 11.84 -43.11 -15.16
CA LYS A 233 12.32 -42.95 -16.54
C LYS A 233 12.63 -41.50 -16.91
N GLU A 234 11.77 -40.56 -16.51
CA GLU A 234 12.00 -39.13 -16.74
C GLU A 234 13.27 -38.65 -16.04
N ASN A 235 13.52 -39.07 -14.80
CA ASN A 235 14.73 -38.70 -14.08
C ASN A 235 16.00 -39.33 -14.69
N TYR A 236 15.96 -40.59 -15.15
CA TYR A 236 17.09 -41.17 -15.90
C TYR A 236 17.37 -40.39 -17.18
N LYS A 237 16.33 -40.01 -17.92
CA LYS A 237 16.49 -39.19 -19.13
C LYS A 237 17.10 -37.81 -18.81
N ASN A 238 16.63 -37.14 -17.76
CA ASN A 238 17.20 -35.87 -17.34
C ASN A 238 18.67 -36.01 -16.90
N ALA A 239 19.04 -37.13 -16.26
CA ALA A 239 20.44 -37.42 -15.93
C ALA A 239 21.30 -37.54 -17.20
N GLU A 240 20.83 -38.24 -18.23
CA GLU A 240 21.53 -38.30 -19.53
C GLU A 240 21.68 -36.91 -20.18
N GLU A 241 20.66 -36.05 -20.06
CA GLU A 241 20.72 -34.66 -20.55
C GLU A 241 21.78 -33.84 -19.79
N PHE A 242 21.85 -33.94 -18.45
CA PHE A 242 22.89 -33.27 -17.66
C PHE A 242 24.30 -33.81 -17.93
N GLN A 243 24.43 -35.10 -18.23
CA GLN A 243 25.71 -35.69 -18.63
C GLN A 243 26.19 -35.13 -19.98
N LYS A 244 25.29 -35.02 -20.97
CA LYS A 244 25.61 -34.38 -22.26
C LYS A 244 25.98 -32.91 -22.09
N GLU A 245 25.21 -32.18 -21.29
CA GLU A 245 25.50 -30.77 -20.98
C GLU A 245 26.88 -30.62 -20.33
N TYR A 246 27.24 -31.53 -19.41
CA TYR A 246 28.57 -31.56 -18.81
C TYR A 246 29.66 -31.73 -19.87
N GLU A 247 29.52 -32.68 -20.79
CA GLU A 247 30.50 -32.93 -21.86
C GLU A 247 30.64 -31.71 -22.77
N ASP A 248 29.52 -31.07 -23.13
CA ASP A 248 29.49 -29.85 -23.91
C ASP A 248 30.22 -28.71 -23.20
N ILE A 249 29.95 -28.48 -21.92
CA ILE A 249 30.65 -27.46 -21.09
C ILE A 249 32.14 -27.80 -20.98
N ASN A 250 32.48 -29.07 -20.79
CA ASN A 250 33.87 -29.48 -20.66
C ASN A 250 34.66 -29.27 -21.97
N SER A 251 34.01 -29.39 -23.12
CA SER A 251 34.59 -29.10 -24.43
C SER A 251 34.76 -27.60 -24.73
N MET A 252 34.14 -26.71 -23.92
CA MET A 252 34.20 -25.27 -24.18
C MET A 252 35.62 -24.73 -23.99
N ASN A 253 36.04 -23.92 -24.97
CA ASN A 253 37.27 -23.13 -24.88
C ASN A 253 37.02 -21.80 -24.16
N PHE A 254 38.11 -21.10 -23.81
CA PHE A 254 38.08 -19.80 -23.16
C PHE A 254 37.05 -18.81 -23.75
N LYS A 255 36.99 -18.68 -25.09
CA LYS A 255 36.09 -17.73 -25.76
C LYS A 255 34.61 -18.07 -25.53
N LYS A 256 34.26 -19.36 -25.57
CA LYS A 256 32.88 -19.82 -25.28
C LYS A 256 32.53 -19.62 -23.81
N ILE A 257 33.45 -19.93 -22.90
CA ILE A 257 33.28 -19.76 -21.45
C ILE A 257 33.10 -18.29 -21.09
N GLN A 258 33.97 -17.41 -21.61
CA GLN A 258 33.85 -15.97 -21.40
C GLN A 258 32.51 -15.42 -21.95
N LYS A 259 32.04 -15.92 -23.10
CA LYS A 259 30.76 -15.52 -23.67
C LYS A 259 29.59 -15.92 -22.75
N ALA A 260 29.57 -17.16 -22.27
CA ALA A 260 28.54 -17.65 -21.34
C ALA A 260 28.53 -16.81 -20.04
N ALA A 261 29.69 -16.60 -19.43
CA ALA A 261 29.82 -15.77 -18.23
C ALA A 261 29.33 -14.32 -18.45
N LEU A 262 29.64 -13.73 -19.62
CA LEU A 262 29.16 -12.39 -19.97
C LEU A 262 27.64 -12.34 -20.14
N GLU A 263 27.03 -13.39 -20.67
CA GLU A 263 25.58 -13.48 -20.85
C GLU A 263 24.86 -13.56 -19.50
N ASP A 264 25.34 -14.40 -18.58
CA ASP A 264 24.81 -14.51 -17.22
C ASP A 264 24.95 -13.20 -16.43
N ALA A 265 26.13 -12.57 -16.50
CA ALA A 265 26.39 -11.32 -15.82
C ALA A 265 25.53 -10.17 -16.38
N LYS A 266 25.35 -10.10 -17.71
CA LYS A 266 24.47 -9.10 -18.35
C LYS A 266 23.00 -9.33 -18.02
N THR A 267 22.56 -10.59 -17.93
CA THR A 267 21.20 -10.94 -17.54
C THR A 267 20.92 -10.53 -16.09
N SER A 268 21.89 -10.75 -15.20
CA SER A 268 21.80 -10.28 -13.82
C SER A 268 21.76 -8.74 -13.76
N LEU A 269 22.63 -8.06 -14.52
CA LEU A 269 22.67 -6.60 -14.60
C LEU A 269 21.36 -6.00 -15.14
N SER A 270 20.77 -6.59 -16.18
CA SER A 270 19.51 -6.12 -16.75
C SER A 270 18.35 -6.29 -15.77
N ARG A 271 18.32 -7.42 -15.03
CA ARG A 271 17.37 -7.65 -13.95
C ARG A 271 17.49 -6.58 -12.86
N TYR A 272 18.69 -6.33 -12.33
CA TYR A 272 18.89 -5.32 -11.29
C TYR A 272 18.53 -3.90 -11.78
N LYS A 273 18.87 -3.54 -13.01
CA LYS A 273 18.44 -2.27 -13.62
C LYS A 273 16.91 -2.17 -13.74
N GLY A 274 16.25 -3.26 -14.12
CA GLY A 274 14.79 -3.34 -14.21
C GLY A 274 14.12 -3.19 -12.84
N GLU A 275 14.62 -3.88 -11.83
CA GLU A 275 14.14 -3.79 -10.45
C GLU A 275 14.33 -2.37 -9.89
N LYS A 276 15.52 -1.78 -10.04
CA LYS A 276 15.79 -0.38 -9.68
C LYS A 276 14.79 0.57 -10.33
N ARG A 277 14.60 0.45 -11.65
CA ARG A 277 13.71 1.32 -12.42
C ARG A 277 12.27 1.20 -11.94
N SER A 278 11.80 -0.02 -11.68
CA SER A 278 10.45 -0.26 -11.15
C SER A 278 10.25 0.43 -9.80
N VAL A 279 11.18 0.25 -8.86
CA VAL A 279 11.13 0.89 -7.54
C VAL A 279 11.16 2.41 -7.67
N LEU A 280 12.02 2.96 -8.54
CA LEU A 280 12.12 4.40 -8.79
C LEU A 280 10.80 4.99 -9.33
N ILE A 281 10.15 4.30 -10.28
CA ILE A 281 8.87 4.74 -10.85
C ILE A 281 7.81 4.82 -9.75
N TRP A 282 7.70 3.78 -8.92
CA TRP A 282 6.75 3.79 -7.80
C TRP A 282 7.08 4.88 -6.77
N ASN A 283 8.35 5.11 -6.49
CA ASN A 283 8.78 6.15 -5.56
C ASN A 283 8.37 7.56 -6.06
N ILE A 284 8.66 7.86 -7.33
CA ILE A 284 8.27 9.13 -7.97
C ILE A 284 6.74 9.27 -8.00
N PHE A 285 6.04 8.19 -8.33
CA PHE A 285 4.57 8.18 -8.33
C PHE A 285 3.99 8.58 -6.97
N PHE A 286 4.48 8.00 -5.87
CA PHE A 286 3.99 8.34 -4.53
C PHE A 286 4.38 9.76 -4.11
N ILE A 287 5.57 10.24 -4.47
CA ILE A 287 5.96 11.65 -4.24
C ILE A 287 4.99 12.61 -4.92
N LEU A 288 4.59 12.33 -6.17
CA LEU A 288 3.62 13.14 -6.91
C LEU A 288 2.18 12.96 -6.41
N LEU A 289 1.86 11.78 -5.88
CA LEU A 289 0.53 11.48 -5.35
C LEU A 289 0.22 12.30 -4.09
N ILE A 290 1.19 12.56 -3.21
CA ILE A 290 0.97 13.35 -1.98
C ILE A 290 0.38 14.74 -2.25
N PRO A 291 0.99 15.63 -3.07
CA PRO A 291 0.40 16.93 -3.36
C PRO A 291 -0.91 16.79 -4.13
N LEU A 292 -1.01 15.83 -5.06
CA LEU A 292 -2.26 15.59 -5.80
C LEU A 292 -3.41 15.19 -4.87
N TYR A 293 -3.14 14.35 -3.87
CA TYR A 293 -4.07 13.95 -2.83
C TYR A 293 -4.56 15.16 -2.04
N ILE A 294 -3.64 16.01 -1.58
CA ILE A 294 -3.97 17.24 -0.86
C ILE A 294 -4.90 18.12 -1.71
N PHE A 295 -4.56 18.37 -2.98
CA PHE A 295 -5.41 19.15 -3.89
C PHE A 295 -6.76 18.49 -4.19
N ALA A 296 -6.79 17.16 -4.31
CA ALA A 296 -8.00 16.41 -4.60
C ALA A 296 -8.97 16.42 -3.41
N GLU A 297 -8.46 16.34 -2.18
CA GLU A 297 -9.20 16.37 -0.91
C GLU A 297 -9.54 17.78 -0.44
N ARG A 298 -9.96 18.62 -1.39
CA ARG A 298 -10.47 19.96 -1.15
C ARG A 298 -11.93 20.13 -1.62
N PRO A 299 -12.87 19.37 -1.01
CA PRO A 299 -14.30 19.45 -1.35
C PRO A 299 -14.92 20.81 -0.97
N TYR A 300 -16.04 21.12 -1.61
CA TYR A 300 -16.94 22.17 -1.13
C TYR A 300 -17.71 21.70 0.10
N GLY A 301 -18.06 22.58 1.02
CA GLY A 301 -18.78 22.23 2.26
C GLY A 301 -20.06 21.42 2.02
N TYR A 302 -20.85 21.78 1.01
CA TYR A 302 -22.07 21.04 0.61
C TYR A 302 -21.79 19.60 0.13
N SER A 303 -20.56 19.28 -0.26
CA SER A 303 -20.19 17.92 -0.70
C SER A 303 -19.60 17.05 0.43
N ILE A 304 -19.28 17.66 1.58
CA ILE A 304 -18.73 16.94 2.74
C ILE A 304 -19.82 16.09 3.41
N SER A 305 -21.04 16.64 3.56
CA SER A 305 -22.22 15.94 4.11
C SER A 305 -22.61 14.72 3.27
N ARG A 306 -22.62 14.86 1.94
CA ARG A 306 -23.00 13.85 0.95
C ARG A 306 -22.15 12.55 0.96
N HIS A 307 -20.96 12.58 1.55
CA HIS A 307 -19.99 11.48 1.44
C HIS A 307 -19.57 10.85 2.78
N ARG A 308 -20.33 11.11 3.85
CA ARG A 308 -20.12 10.53 5.18
C ARG A 308 -20.04 9.00 5.20
N ALA A 309 -20.91 8.29 4.48
CA ALA A 309 -20.89 6.82 4.47
C ALA A 309 -19.59 6.24 3.86
N GLU A 310 -18.94 6.96 2.94
CA GLU A 310 -17.64 6.55 2.43
C GLU A 310 -16.51 6.99 3.37
N ALA A 311 -16.60 8.18 3.95
CA ALA A 311 -15.66 8.63 4.98
C ALA A 311 -15.68 7.72 6.23
N GLU A 312 -16.86 7.21 6.62
CA GLU A 312 -17.07 6.27 7.71
C GLU A 312 -16.53 4.89 7.36
N LYS A 313 -16.78 4.38 6.14
CA LYS A 313 -16.21 3.11 5.68
C LYS A 313 -14.69 3.15 5.57
N LEU A 314 -14.14 4.21 4.98
CA LEU A 314 -12.69 4.42 4.86
C LEU A 314 -12.05 4.70 6.24
N GLY A 315 -12.76 5.44 7.10
CA GLY A 315 -12.39 5.67 8.50
C GLY A 315 -12.35 4.37 9.31
N GLY A 316 -13.35 3.50 9.14
CA GLY A 316 -13.36 2.17 9.76
C GLY A 316 -12.22 1.29 9.27
N LEU A 317 -11.92 1.31 7.96
CA LEU A 317 -10.84 0.52 7.39
C LEU A 317 -9.44 1.01 7.82
N THR A 318 -9.21 2.33 7.82
CA THR A 318 -7.97 2.94 8.36
C THR A 318 -7.79 2.58 9.82
N MET A 319 -8.83 2.77 10.64
CA MET A 319 -8.79 2.49 12.06
C MET A 319 -8.51 1.02 12.34
N LEU A 320 -9.12 0.10 11.59
CA LEU A 320 -8.88 -1.34 11.73
C LEU A 320 -7.44 -1.70 11.34
N ALA A 321 -6.95 -1.23 10.19
CA ALA A 321 -5.60 -1.54 9.75
C ALA A 321 -4.52 -0.98 10.71
N TYR A 322 -4.70 0.26 11.18
CA TYR A 322 -3.76 0.89 12.11
C TYR A 322 -3.84 0.31 13.51
N SER A 323 -5.02 -0.08 13.99
CA SER A 323 -5.16 -0.76 15.27
C SER A 323 -4.51 -2.15 15.25
N ILE A 324 -4.71 -2.94 14.21
CA ILE A 324 -4.02 -4.23 14.03
C ILE A 324 -2.50 -4.01 13.99
N SER A 325 -2.02 -3.01 13.25
CA SER A 325 -0.60 -2.69 13.19
C SER A 325 -0.04 -2.29 14.57
N GLY A 326 -0.78 -1.47 15.32
CA GLY A 326 -0.44 -1.11 16.70
C GLY A 326 -0.40 -2.32 17.64
N MET A 327 -1.39 -3.21 17.55
CA MET A 327 -1.42 -4.46 18.32
C MET A 327 -0.21 -5.34 18.01
N LEU A 328 0.18 -5.48 16.74
CA LEU A 328 1.36 -6.26 16.35
C LEU A 328 2.66 -5.66 16.92
N MET A 329 2.79 -4.34 16.93
CA MET A 329 3.94 -3.65 17.54
C MET A 329 3.99 -3.86 19.05
N ILE A 330 2.86 -3.71 19.75
CA ILE A 330 2.75 -3.93 21.20
C ILE A 330 3.02 -5.40 21.54
N TYR A 331 2.43 -6.33 20.79
CA TYR A 331 2.64 -7.75 20.96
C TYR A 331 4.11 -8.12 20.77
N SER A 332 4.76 -7.62 19.71
CA SER A 332 6.20 -7.81 19.47
C SER A 332 7.03 -7.38 20.67
N ARG A 333 6.73 -6.22 21.25
CA ARG A 333 7.43 -5.70 22.43
C ARG A 333 7.16 -6.53 23.69
N SER A 334 6.01 -7.18 23.80
CA SER A 334 5.62 -8.03 24.93
C SER A 334 6.26 -9.42 24.94
N ILE A 335 6.80 -9.88 23.80
CA ILE A 335 7.50 -11.17 23.71
C ILE A 335 8.74 -11.10 24.60
N LYS A 336 8.73 -11.89 25.68
CA LYS A 336 9.87 -12.05 26.57
C LYS A 336 11.01 -12.78 25.86
N ASP A 337 12.23 -12.43 26.24
CA ASP A 337 13.43 -13.13 25.78
C ASP A 337 13.40 -14.59 26.26
N ALA A 338 14.13 -15.45 25.56
CA ALA A 338 14.23 -16.86 25.91
C ALA A 338 14.83 -17.00 27.33
N PRO A 339 14.28 -17.89 28.16
CA PRO A 339 14.79 -18.07 29.52
C PRO A 339 16.24 -18.54 29.50
N ASP A 340 17.04 -18.08 30.47
CA ASP A 340 18.40 -18.57 30.65
C ASP A 340 18.39 -20.10 30.86
N ILE A 341 19.37 -20.79 30.27
CA ILE A 341 19.59 -22.22 30.50
C ILE A 341 20.29 -22.36 31.85
N ILE A 342 19.64 -22.99 32.81
CA ILE A 342 20.21 -23.25 34.14
C ILE A 342 20.65 -24.71 34.20
N THR A 343 21.96 -24.93 34.15
CA THR A 343 22.55 -26.26 34.27
C THR A 343 23.04 -26.49 35.70
N LYS A 344 22.43 -27.43 36.41
CA LYS A 344 22.89 -27.89 37.73
C LYS A 344 23.73 -29.15 37.58
N TYR A 345 24.99 -29.07 37.98
CA TYR A 345 25.92 -30.21 37.97
C TYR A 345 25.83 -31.01 39.27
N SER A 346 26.19 -32.28 39.22
CA SER A 346 26.14 -33.21 40.37
C SER A 346 27.02 -32.80 41.55
N ASN A 347 28.00 -31.92 41.33
CA ASN A 347 28.84 -31.31 42.37
C ASN A 347 28.20 -30.08 43.04
N GLY A 348 26.93 -29.78 42.77
CA GLY A 348 26.22 -28.62 43.31
C GLY A 348 26.50 -27.28 42.60
N LYS A 349 27.39 -27.27 41.58
CA LYS A 349 27.65 -26.07 40.77
C LYS A 349 26.44 -25.76 39.90
N VAL A 350 25.99 -24.51 39.93
CA VAL A 350 24.96 -23.99 39.02
C VAL A 350 25.64 -23.06 38.02
N VAL A 351 25.51 -23.36 36.74
CA VAL A 351 25.95 -22.47 35.66
C VAL A 351 24.70 -21.98 34.93
N ARG A 352 24.65 -20.67 34.71
CA ARG A 352 23.58 -20.00 33.98
C ARG A 352 24.15 -19.56 32.64
N GLU A 353 23.64 -20.13 31.56
CA GLU A 353 24.06 -19.81 30.20
C GLU A 353 22.95 -19.06 29.48
N TYR A 354 23.32 -18.00 28.78
CA TYR A 354 22.40 -17.23 27.97
C TYR A 354 22.03 -18.03 26.72
N ASP A 355 20.74 -18.29 26.49
CA ASP A 355 20.29 -19.02 25.30
C ASP A 355 20.41 -18.15 24.04
N ILE A 356 21.58 -18.18 23.41
CA ILE A 356 21.87 -17.38 22.21
C ILE A 356 20.93 -17.78 21.07
N ALA A 357 20.69 -19.08 20.86
CA ALA A 357 19.87 -19.57 19.76
C ALA A 357 18.38 -19.24 19.95
N GLY A 358 17.85 -19.47 21.16
CA GLY A 358 16.49 -19.08 21.51
C GLY A 358 16.25 -17.57 21.42
N ASN A 359 17.22 -16.76 21.88
CA ASN A 359 17.13 -15.31 21.80
C ASN A 359 17.24 -14.78 20.36
N GLN A 360 18.04 -15.39 19.50
CA GLN A 360 18.06 -15.07 18.06
C GLN A 360 16.70 -15.37 17.40
N MET A 361 16.06 -16.50 17.73
CA MET A 361 14.72 -16.81 17.23
C MET A 361 13.67 -15.82 17.73
N VAL A 362 13.72 -15.42 19.01
CA VAL A 362 12.83 -14.41 19.58
C VAL A 362 13.04 -13.05 18.90
N ALA A 363 14.28 -12.62 18.70
CA ALA A 363 14.60 -11.38 17.99
C ALA A 363 14.08 -11.39 16.54
N ALA A 364 14.26 -12.51 15.82
CA ALA A 364 13.74 -12.67 14.46
C ALA A 364 12.21 -12.55 14.42
N ARG A 365 11.49 -13.18 15.36
CA ARG A 365 10.02 -13.04 15.48
C ARG A 365 9.61 -11.60 15.74
N LYS A 366 10.31 -10.90 16.64
CA LYS A 366 10.06 -9.49 16.94
C LYS A 366 10.18 -8.63 15.68
N ILE A 367 11.26 -8.81 14.91
CA ILE A 367 11.53 -8.10 13.66
C ILE A 367 10.44 -8.39 12.62
N ILE A 368 10.03 -9.65 12.44
CA ILE A 368 8.98 -10.03 11.49
C ILE A 368 7.66 -9.31 11.82
N LEU A 369 7.28 -9.27 13.11
CA LEU A 369 6.06 -8.57 13.53
C LEU A 369 6.12 -7.06 13.24
N TYR A 370 7.26 -6.41 13.48
CA TYR A 370 7.45 -5.01 13.11
C TYR A 370 7.37 -4.78 11.60
N ILE A 371 7.95 -5.67 10.79
CA ILE A 371 7.87 -5.59 9.33
C ILE A 371 6.42 -5.71 8.86
N ILE A 372 5.65 -6.66 9.40
CA ILE A 372 4.24 -6.84 9.04
C ILE A 372 3.42 -5.61 9.43
N ALA A 373 3.61 -5.09 10.64
CA ALA A 373 2.93 -3.87 11.10
C ALA A 373 3.26 -2.67 10.22
N PHE A 374 4.54 -2.48 9.87
CA PHE A 374 4.98 -1.42 8.98
C PHE A 374 4.37 -1.55 7.58
N ALA A 375 4.37 -2.76 7.01
CA ALA A 375 3.80 -3.03 5.69
C ALA A 375 2.29 -2.75 5.65
N LEU A 376 1.54 -3.14 6.69
CA LEU A 376 0.10 -2.88 6.78
C LEU A 376 -0.20 -1.39 6.77
N ILE A 377 0.54 -0.57 7.54
CA ILE A 377 0.38 0.89 7.55
C ILE A 377 0.66 1.46 6.16
N CYS A 378 1.79 1.09 5.55
CA CYS A 378 2.23 1.61 4.25
C CYS A 378 1.24 1.27 3.13
N ILE A 379 0.85 -0.01 3.01
CA ILE A 379 -0.06 -0.49 1.95
C ILE A 379 -1.42 0.17 2.10
N THR A 380 -1.97 0.19 3.31
CA THR A 380 -3.29 0.79 3.57
C THR A 380 -3.27 2.28 3.24
N SER A 381 -2.23 3.00 3.66
CA SER A 381 -2.09 4.43 3.37
C SER A 381 -2.01 4.71 1.87
N CYS A 382 -1.20 3.95 1.13
CA CYS A 382 -1.07 4.10 -0.31
C CYS A 382 -2.39 3.84 -1.05
N LEU A 383 -3.12 2.78 -0.69
CA LEU A 383 -4.40 2.43 -1.32
C LEU A 383 -5.47 3.47 -1.06
N ILE A 384 -5.59 3.94 0.19
CA ILE A 384 -6.59 4.93 0.55
C ILE A 384 -6.24 6.28 -0.05
N MET A 385 -4.97 6.70 -0.01
CA MET A 385 -4.54 7.93 -0.68
C MET A 385 -4.90 7.89 -2.17
N LEU A 386 -4.62 6.79 -2.85
CA LEU A 386 -4.94 6.62 -4.27
C LEU A 386 -6.46 6.71 -4.52
N TYR A 387 -7.24 5.95 -3.75
CA TYR A 387 -8.69 5.92 -3.89
C TYR A 387 -9.30 7.31 -3.64
N SER A 388 -8.97 7.94 -2.52
CA SER A 388 -9.45 9.27 -2.15
C SER A 388 -9.02 10.33 -3.16
N THR A 389 -7.81 10.23 -3.73
CA THR A 389 -7.36 11.13 -4.80
C THR A 389 -8.24 11.01 -6.04
N ILE A 390 -8.51 9.78 -6.49
CA ILE A 390 -9.36 9.53 -7.66
C ILE A 390 -10.79 10.03 -7.42
N GLN A 391 -11.37 9.72 -6.27
CA GLN A 391 -12.73 10.16 -5.93
C GLN A 391 -12.81 11.68 -5.76
N GLY A 392 -11.83 12.28 -5.08
CA GLY A 392 -11.75 13.73 -4.88
C GLY A 392 -11.62 14.47 -6.21
N LEU A 393 -10.77 14.00 -7.12
CA LEU A 393 -10.66 14.55 -8.47
C LEU A 393 -11.97 14.43 -9.24
N ARG A 394 -12.67 13.30 -9.15
CA ARG A 394 -13.94 13.09 -9.85
C ARG A 394 -15.07 13.98 -9.32
N ARG A 395 -15.10 14.26 -8.02
CA ARG A 395 -16.23 14.92 -7.35
C ARG A 395 -16.05 16.43 -7.21
N ASN A 396 -14.85 16.87 -6.86
CA ASN A 396 -14.59 18.26 -6.47
C ASN A 396 -14.28 19.16 -7.68
N TYR A 397 -14.16 18.58 -8.88
CA TYR A 397 -13.76 19.28 -10.09
C TYR A 397 -14.69 18.97 -11.26
N ASN A 398 -15.27 20.02 -11.84
CA ASN A 398 -16.05 19.93 -13.08
C ASN A 398 -15.11 19.93 -14.28
N TRP A 399 -14.63 18.74 -14.65
CA TRP A 399 -13.68 18.58 -15.76
C TRP A 399 -14.20 19.10 -17.10
N LYS A 400 -15.52 19.10 -17.33
CA LYS A 400 -16.13 19.63 -18.56
C LYS A 400 -15.92 21.15 -18.68
N GLU A 401 -16.15 21.87 -17.60
CA GLU A 401 -15.98 23.32 -17.56
C GLU A 401 -14.50 23.72 -17.61
N ILE A 402 -13.64 22.97 -16.90
CA ILE A 402 -12.18 23.18 -16.95
C ILE A 402 -11.66 22.96 -18.38
N TYR A 403 -12.14 21.91 -19.06
CA TYR A 403 -11.76 21.63 -20.44
C TYR A 403 -12.22 22.73 -21.40
N ALA A 404 -13.47 23.20 -21.26
CA ALA A 404 -14.01 24.30 -22.07
C ALA A 404 -13.16 25.58 -21.92
N LYS A 405 -12.91 26.03 -20.68
CA LYS A 405 -12.05 27.19 -20.39
C LYS A 405 -10.63 27.04 -20.92
N SER A 406 -10.06 25.84 -20.88
CA SER A 406 -8.71 25.58 -21.41
C SER A 406 -8.65 25.66 -22.94
N LYS A 407 -9.74 25.24 -23.62
CA LYS A 407 -9.86 25.29 -25.07
C LYS A 407 -9.99 26.73 -25.56
N GLU A 408 -10.82 27.54 -24.90
CA GLU A 408 -10.95 28.98 -25.17
C GLU A 408 -9.62 29.71 -25.02
N LYS A 409 -8.87 29.46 -23.92
CA LYS A 409 -7.53 30.05 -23.73
C LYS A 409 -6.50 29.63 -24.78
N ARG A 410 -6.62 28.45 -25.37
CA ARG A 410 -5.74 27.98 -26.45
C ARG A 410 -6.11 28.56 -27.81
N GLN A 411 -7.37 28.95 -28.01
CA GLN A 411 -7.84 29.60 -29.23
C GLN A 411 -7.60 31.12 -29.23
N ALA A 412 -7.41 31.71 -28.04
CA ALA A 412 -7.05 33.12 -27.87
C ALA A 412 -5.54 33.41 -27.88
N LYS A 413 -4.71 32.37 -28.03
CA LYS A 413 -3.25 32.45 -28.26
C LYS A 413 -2.97 32.03 -29.69
#